data_AF-A0A1E5SK02-F1
#
_entry.id   AF-A0A1E5SK02-F1
#
_cell.length_a   1.000
_cell.length_b   1.000
_cell.length_c   1.000
_cell.angle_alpha   90.00
_cell.angle_beta   90.00
_cell.angle_gamma   90.00
#
_symmetry.space_group_name_H-M   'P 1'
#
loop_
_entity.id
_entity.type
_entity.pdbx_description
1 polymer ?
#
loop_
_entity_poly.entity_id
_entity_poly.type
_entity_poly.pdbx_seq_one_letter_code
_entity_poly.pdbx_strand_id
1 'polypeptide(L)'
;MNMKLKKINPLIPQISVRFGAVGGVLAIVAFLVFHFIGLPPGSLLSFIATILVVGMFMFLPMKGFKSHNNGEFRFYHGMTIGFISYLSIATIFSLFYLLFITVIEPDYLIDKMEFLKENLIEQKEQKIEEFGPEVYERQLKGMDSTSVSADVLSEFAKRLFIGLFIAPVFSIILRTRQA
;
A
#
# COMPACT_ATOMS: atom_id res chain seq x y z
N MET A 1 -22.71 -28.46 -25.07
CA MET A 1 -21.54 -27.55 -25.03
C MET A 1 -21.05 -27.47 -23.59
N ASN A 2 -20.09 -28.31 -23.20
CA ASN A 2 -19.63 -28.43 -21.81
C ASN A 2 -18.62 -27.33 -21.50
N MET A 3 -19.07 -26.30 -20.79
CA MET A 3 -18.23 -25.24 -20.24
C MET A 3 -17.38 -25.85 -19.11
N LYS A 4 -16.19 -26.39 -19.46
CA LYS A 4 -15.19 -26.77 -18.46
C LYS A 4 -14.81 -25.51 -17.68
N LEU A 5 -15.35 -25.39 -16.47
CA LEU A 5 -14.92 -24.39 -15.48
C LEU A 5 -13.40 -24.49 -15.36
N LYS A 6 -12.70 -23.45 -15.81
CA LYS A 6 -11.25 -23.34 -15.74
C LYS A 6 -10.87 -23.34 -14.26
N LYS A 7 -10.44 -24.50 -13.74
CA LYS A 7 -9.96 -24.65 -12.36
C LYS A 7 -8.91 -23.56 -12.10
N ILE A 8 -9.18 -22.67 -11.16
CA ILE A 8 -8.19 -21.69 -10.69
C ILE A 8 -7.00 -22.50 -10.20
N ASN A 9 -5.79 -22.19 -10.66
CA ASN A 9 -4.59 -22.86 -10.17
C ASN A 9 -4.49 -22.56 -8.66
N PRO A 10 -4.65 -23.56 -7.77
CA PRO A 10 -4.72 -23.34 -6.32
C PRO A 10 -3.45 -22.68 -5.76
N LEU A 11 -2.36 -22.72 -6.52
CA LEU A 11 -1.09 -22.07 -6.20
C LEU A 11 -1.17 -20.54 -6.18
N ILE A 12 -1.99 -19.91 -7.04
CA ILE A 12 -2.04 -18.45 -7.18
C ILE A 12 -2.50 -17.77 -5.87
N PRO A 13 -3.70 -18.06 -5.32
CA PRO A 13 -4.14 -17.41 -4.10
C PRO A 13 -3.25 -17.77 -2.91
N GLN A 14 -2.79 -19.02 -2.81
CA GLN A 14 -1.96 -19.47 -1.69
C GLN A 14 -0.60 -18.75 -1.63
N ILE A 15 0.11 -18.65 -2.75
CA ILE A 15 1.41 -17.96 -2.81
C ILE A 15 1.20 -16.46 -2.57
N SER A 16 0.19 -15.86 -3.19
CA SER A 16 -0.07 -14.42 -3.09
C SER A 16 -0.41 -13.99 -1.66
N VAL A 17 -1.28 -14.74 -0.95
CA VAL A 17 -1.63 -14.44 0.44
C VAL A 17 -0.45 -14.64 1.37
N ARG A 18 0.37 -15.68 1.18
CA ARG A 18 1.57 -15.91 2.00
C ARG A 18 2.56 -14.76 1.89
N PHE A 19 2.92 -14.36 0.67
CA PHE A 19 3.84 -13.25 0.45
C PHE A 19 3.21 -11.92 0.86
N GLY A 20 1.92 -11.72 0.59
CA GLY A 20 1.20 -10.54 1.05
C GLY A 20 1.13 -10.42 2.58
N ALA A 21 1.02 -11.55 3.29
CA ALA A 21 1.04 -11.56 4.75
C ALA A 21 2.41 -11.18 5.32
N VAL A 22 3.48 -11.75 4.77
CA VAL A 22 4.85 -11.37 5.16
C VAL A 22 5.10 -9.89 4.84
N GLY A 23 4.64 -9.39 3.68
CA GLY A 23 4.74 -7.98 3.32
C GLY A 23 3.94 -7.07 4.25
N GLY A 24 2.75 -7.51 4.70
CA GLY A 24 1.95 -6.80 5.70
C GLY A 24 2.67 -6.68 7.04
N VAL A 25 3.25 -7.79 7.52
CA VAL A 25 4.07 -7.79 8.75
C VAL A 25 5.30 -6.88 8.59
N LEU A 26 5.98 -6.91 7.44
CA LEU A 26 7.13 -6.05 7.21
C LEU A 26 6.73 -4.56 7.15
N ALA A 27 5.56 -4.24 6.58
CA ALA A 27 5.02 -2.88 6.61
C ALA A 27 4.73 -2.40 8.05
N ILE A 28 4.25 -3.29 8.92
CA ILE A 28 4.05 -3.00 10.35
C ILE A 28 5.39 -2.72 11.02
N VAL A 29 6.40 -3.58 10.81
CA VAL A 29 7.74 -3.39 11.38
C VAL A 29 8.35 -2.08 10.90
N ALA A 30 8.25 -1.77 9.60
CA ALA A 30 8.76 -0.51 9.05
C ALA A 30 8.08 0.71 9.69
N PHE A 31 6.75 0.68 9.82
CA PHE A 31 6.00 1.73 10.51
C PHE A 31 6.44 1.91 11.96
N LEU A 32 6.56 0.82 12.72
CA LEU A 32 6.99 0.87 14.12
C LEU A 32 8.41 1.42 14.25
N VAL A 33 9.34 0.98 13.41
CA VAL A 33 10.71 1.50 13.40
C VAL A 33 10.71 3.00 13.14
N PHE A 34 9.97 3.47 12.13
CA PHE A 34 9.86 4.90 11.81
C PHE A 34 9.24 5.70 12.94
N HIS A 35 8.20 5.18 13.57
CA HIS A 35 7.60 5.80 14.73
C HIS A 35 8.62 5.93 15.88
N PHE A 36 9.32 4.85 16.25
CA PHE A 36 10.26 4.87 17.39
C PHE A 36 11.52 5.71 17.16
N ILE A 37 11.95 5.90 15.91
CA ILE A 37 13.07 6.81 15.60
C ILE A 37 12.61 8.27 15.42
N GLY A 38 11.33 8.56 15.65
CA GLY A 38 10.76 9.90 15.51
C GLY A 38 10.69 10.40 14.07
N LEU A 39 10.61 9.49 13.09
CA LEU A 39 10.49 9.89 11.69
C LEU A 39 9.12 10.57 11.49
N PRO A 40 9.08 11.77 10.89
CA PRO A 40 7.82 12.48 10.72
C PRO A 40 6.78 11.68 9.93
N PRO A 41 5.50 11.73 10.35
CA PRO A 41 4.44 11.05 9.64
C PRO A 41 4.27 11.65 8.24
N GLY A 42 4.07 10.80 7.24
CA GLY A 42 3.94 11.25 5.85
C GLY A 42 5.26 11.65 5.18
N SER A 43 6.41 11.48 5.86
CA SER A 43 7.73 11.73 5.27
C SER A 43 7.95 10.94 3.97
N LEU A 44 8.74 11.53 3.06
CA LEU A 44 9.11 10.89 1.79
C LEU A 44 9.76 9.50 2.00
N LEU A 45 10.57 9.36 3.05
CA LEU A 45 11.20 8.09 3.40
C LEU A 45 10.16 7.00 3.74
N SER A 46 9.14 7.34 4.53
CA SER A 46 8.04 6.41 4.86
C SER A 46 7.24 6.00 3.61
N PHE A 47 7.05 6.94 2.69
CA PHE A 47 6.36 6.69 1.43
C PHE A 47 7.17 5.76 0.50
N ILE A 48 8.47 6.02 0.34
CA ILE A 48 9.38 5.17 -0.44
C ILE A 48 9.43 3.76 0.16
N ALA A 49 9.54 3.64 1.48
CA ALA A 49 9.53 2.33 2.15
C ALA A 49 8.23 1.56 1.87
N THR A 50 7.08 2.25 1.87
CA THR A 50 5.78 1.65 1.51
C THR A 50 5.79 1.12 0.07
N ILE A 51 6.30 1.91 -0.88
CA ILE A 51 6.46 1.49 -2.29
C ILE A 51 7.36 0.26 -2.40
N LEU A 52 8.49 0.24 -1.69
CA LEU A 52 9.45 -0.86 -1.72
C LEU A 52 8.85 -2.14 -1.15
N VAL A 53 8.15 -2.08 -0.01
CA VAL A 53 7.51 -3.25 0.61
C VAL A 53 6.42 -3.79 -0.31
N VAL A 54 5.49 -2.94 -0.76
CA VAL A 54 4.41 -3.37 -1.65
C VAL A 54 4.98 -3.95 -2.95
N GLY A 55 5.93 -3.25 -3.58
CA GLY A 55 6.56 -3.71 -4.82
C GLY A 55 7.30 -5.03 -4.66
N MET A 56 8.16 -5.17 -3.64
CA MET A 56 8.94 -6.38 -3.40
C MET A 56 8.02 -7.59 -3.17
N PHE A 57 7.02 -7.46 -2.30
CA PHE A 57 6.11 -8.56 -1.95
C PHE A 57 5.02 -8.82 -2.99
N MET A 58 4.91 -7.98 -4.03
CA MET A 58 4.21 -8.31 -5.26
C MET A 58 5.11 -9.02 -6.27
N PHE A 59 6.36 -8.57 -6.42
CA PHE A 59 7.28 -9.09 -7.43
C PHE A 59 7.75 -10.52 -7.13
N LEU A 60 8.10 -10.80 -5.88
CA LEU A 60 8.59 -12.12 -5.44
C LEU A 60 7.61 -13.27 -5.76
N PRO A 61 6.31 -13.21 -5.39
CA PRO A 61 5.36 -14.27 -5.71
C PRO A 61 5.11 -14.40 -7.22
N MET A 62 5.16 -13.30 -7.99
CA MET A 62 5.04 -13.36 -9.46
C MET A 62 6.22 -14.09 -10.10
N LYS A 63 7.46 -13.76 -9.69
CA LYS A 63 8.68 -14.42 -10.15
C LYS A 63 8.68 -15.90 -9.76
N GLY A 64 8.30 -16.20 -8.52
CA GLY A 64 8.14 -17.57 -8.03
C GLY A 64 7.13 -18.35 -8.88
N PHE A 65 5.94 -17.79 -9.12
CA PHE A 65 4.91 -18.42 -9.95
C PHE A 65 5.41 -18.71 -11.38
N LYS A 66 6.07 -17.75 -12.03
CA LYS A 66 6.65 -17.95 -13.38
C LYS A 66 7.60 -19.15 -13.42
N SER A 67 8.47 -19.28 -12.42
CA SER A 67 9.42 -20.40 -12.32
C SER A 67 8.71 -21.75 -12.16
N HIS A 68 7.62 -21.80 -11.38
CA HIS A 68 6.85 -23.03 -11.18
C HIS A 68 5.94 -23.37 -12.37
N ASN A 69 5.56 -22.36 -13.16
CA ASN A 69 4.68 -22.51 -14.31
C ASN A 69 5.47 -22.67 -15.63
N ASN A 70 6.59 -23.41 -15.60
CA ASN A 70 7.45 -23.69 -16.76
C ASN A 70 7.90 -22.43 -17.54
N GLY A 71 8.07 -21.30 -16.86
CA GLY A 71 8.43 -20.03 -17.49
C GLY A 71 7.28 -19.34 -18.22
N GLU A 72 6.08 -19.94 -18.27
CA GLU A 72 4.89 -19.30 -18.81
C GLU A 72 4.33 -18.27 -17.82
N PHE A 73 4.22 -17.03 -18.29
CA PHE A 73 3.63 -15.95 -17.51
C PHE A 73 2.80 -15.05 -18.43
N ARG A 74 1.52 -14.93 -18.11
CA ARG A 74 0.57 -14.08 -18.84
C ARG A 74 0.22 -12.87 -18.01
N PHE A 75 -0.18 -11.79 -18.65
CA PHE A 75 -0.52 -10.53 -17.98
C PHE A 75 -1.52 -10.71 -16.82
N TYR A 76 -2.58 -11.51 -17.02
CA TYR A 76 -3.56 -11.75 -15.95
C TYR A 76 -2.98 -12.49 -14.74
N HIS A 77 -1.94 -13.33 -14.89
CA HIS A 77 -1.29 -13.97 -13.75
C HIS A 77 -0.65 -12.92 -12.86
N GLY A 78 0.08 -11.96 -13.44
CA GLY A 78 0.67 -10.86 -12.70
C GLY A 78 -0.40 -9.97 -12.07
N MET A 79 -1.46 -9.62 -12.80
CA MET A 79 -2.54 -8.80 -12.23
C MET A 79 -3.22 -9.48 -11.04
N THR A 80 -3.55 -10.78 -11.15
CA THR A 80 -4.21 -11.52 -10.06
C THR A 80 -3.28 -11.73 -8.86
N ILE A 81 -2.03 -12.16 -9.09
CA ILE A 81 -1.05 -12.35 -8.01
C ILE A 81 -0.77 -11.02 -7.30
N GLY A 82 -0.56 -9.96 -8.09
CA GLY A 82 -0.31 -8.62 -7.59
C GLY A 82 -1.46 -8.10 -6.75
N PHE A 83 -2.69 -8.18 -7.29
CA PHE A 83 -3.92 -7.78 -6.61
C PHE A 83 -4.07 -8.43 -5.24
N ILE A 84 -3.98 -9.76 -5.18
CA ILE A 84 -4.13 -10.49 -3.91
C ILE A 84 -3.00 -10.13 -2.94
N SER A 85 -1.77 -9.96 -3.45
CA SER A 85 -0.62 -9.61 -2.62
C SER A 85 -0.77 -8.23 -1.97
N TYR A 86 -1.01 -7.17 -2.76
CA TYR A 86 -1.14 -5.82 -2.19
C TYR A 86 -2.41 -5.65 -1.36
N LEU A 87 -3.50 -6.36 -1.69
CA LEU A 87 -4.72 -6.35 -0.88
C LEU A 87 -4.46 -6.98 0.49
N SER A 88 -3.71 -8.07 0.55
CA SER A 88 -3.32 -8.72 1.80
C SER A 88 -2.42 -7.81 2.63
N ILE A 89 -1.43 -7.17 2.01
CA ILE A 89 -0.54 -6.20 2.68
C ILE A 89 -1.35 -5.04 3.27
N ALA A 90 -2.21 -4.44 2.45
CA ALA A 90 -3.04 -3.30 2.86
C ALA A 90 -3.95 -3.67 4.03
N THR A 91 -4.60 -4.84 3.97
CA THR A 91 -5.52 -5.31 5.01
C THR A 91 -4.79 -5.58 6.33
N ILE A 92 -3.67 -6.31 6.30
CA ILE A 92 -2.93 -6.64 7.51
C ILE A 92 -2.37 -5.38 8.17
N PHE A 93 -1.80 -4.48 7.36
CA PHE A 93 -1.30 -3.21 7.86
C PHE A 93 -2.43 -2.35 8.45
N SER A 94 -3.55 -2.18 7.74
CA SER A 94 -4.63 -1.29 8.20
C SER A 94 -5.31 -1.81 9.47
N LEU A 95 -5.44 -3.12 9.64
CA LEU A 95 -5.94 -3.72 10.88
C LEU A 95 -4.99 -3.47 12.05
N PHE A 96 -3.69 -3.64 11.84
CA PHE A 96 -2.69 -3.28 12.85
C PHE A 96 -2.72 -1.78 13.14
N TYR A 97 -2.79 -0.94 12.12
CA TYR A 97 -2.79 0.51 12.26
C TYR A 97 -4.01 1.00 13.03
N LEU A 98 -5.19 0.42 12.77
CA LEU A 98 -6.39 0.65 13.57
C LEU A 98 -6.17 0.29 15.04
N LEU A 99 -5.62 -0.90 15.31
CA LEU A 99 -5.29 -1.31 16.68
C LEU A 99 -4.29 -0.34 17.34
N PHE A 100 -3.29 0.12 16.57
CA PHE A 100 -2.25 1.01 17.04
C PHE A 100 -2.83 2.34 17.52
N ILE A 101 -3.59 3.04 16.67
CA ILE A 101 -4.13 4.37 16.98
C ILE A 101 -5.37 4.35 17.89
N THR A 102 -5.90 3.18 18.25
CA THR A 102 -7.07 3.09 19.15
C THR A 102 -6.74 2.50 20.51
N VAL A 103 -5.71 1.65 20.60
CA VAL A 103 -5.38 0.91 21.83
C VAL A 103 -3.94 1.11 22.26
N ILE A 104 -2.97 1.05 21.33
CA ILE A 104 -1.54 1.06 21.68
C ILE A 104 -1.08 2.49 21.97
N GLU A 105 -1.39 3.43 21.07
CA GLU A 105 -1.04 4.84 21.17
C GLU A 105 -2.21 5.71 20.66
N PRO A 106 -3.22 5.95 21.50
CA PRO A 106 -4.43 6.68 21.10
C PRO A 106 -4.17 8.13 20.66
N ASP A 107 -3.11 8.75 21.19
CA ASP A 107 -2.74 10.13 20.90
C ASP A 107 -2.01 10.27 19.54
N TYR A 108 -1.51 9.17 18.97
CA TYR A 108 -0.75 9.19 17.71
C TYR A 108 -1.47 9.91 16.57
N LEU A 109 -2.79 9.74 16.44
CA LEU A 109 -3.55 10.40 15.38
C LEU A 109 -3.60 11.93 15.60
N ILE A 110 -3.73 12.38 16.84
CA ILE A 110 -3.77 13.80 17.18
C ILE A 110 -2.41 14.43 16.86
N ASP A 111 -1.33 13.83 17.36
CA ASP A 111 0.05 14.28 17.12
C ASP A 111 0.39 14.32 15.62
N LYS A 112 -0.05 13.28 14.89
CA LYS A 112 0.10 13.21 13.43
C LYS A 112 -0.65 14.35 12.73
N MET A 113 -1.89 14.64 13.12
CA MET A 113 -2.67 15.71 12.48
C MET A 113 -2.10 17.09 12.80
N GLU A 114 -1.64 17.32 14.03
CA GLU A 114 -0.99 18.57 14.42
C GLU A 114 0.28 18.80 13.61
N PHE A 115 1.16 17.80 13.53
CA PHE A 115 2.37 17.87 12.72
C PHE A 115 2.06 18.16 11.23
N LEU A 116 1.10 17.45 10.64
CA LEU A 116 0.74 17.65 9.24
C LEU A 116 0.14 19.04 8.98
N LYS A 117 -0.61 19.58 9.95
CA LYS A 117 -1.19 20.92 9.89
C LYS A 117 -0.13 22.00 9.98
N GLU A 118 0.80 21.88 10.93
CA GLU A 118 1.94 22.78 11.04
C GLU A 118 2.76 22.78 9.75
N ASN A 119 3.11 21.60 9.24
CA ASN A 119 3.87 21.47 8.01
C ASN A 119 3.15 22.05 6.78
N LEU A 120 1.82 21.97 6.74
CA LEU A 120 1.01 22.58 5.68
C LEU A 120 1.01 24.11 5.78
N ILE A 121 0.93 24.67 7.00
CA ILE A 121 0.96 26.12 7.26
C ILE A 121 2.35 26.69 6.94
N GLU A 122 3.42 26.01 7.35
CA GLU A 122 4.80 26.40 7.04
C GLU A 122 5.04 26.50 5.53
N GLN A 123 4.41 25.62 4.74
CA GLN A 123 4.53 25.59 3.29
C GLN A 123 3.37 26.29 2.57
N LYS A 124 2.63 27.18 3.24
CA LYS A 124 1.40 27.80 2.70
C LYS A 124 1.59 28.39 1.31
N GLU A 125 2.60 29.25 1.11
CA GLU A 125 2.83 29.93 -0.17
C GLU A 125 3.05 28.93 -1.30
N GLN A 126 3.97 27.98 -1.09
CA GLN A 126 4.26 26.90 -2.04
C GLN A 126 3.02 26.05 -2.34
N LYS A 127 2.22 25.72 -1.32
CA LYS A 127 1.04 24.85 -1.46
C LYS A 127 -0.12 25.55 -2.15
N ILE A 128 -0.29 26.86 -1.94
CA ILE A 128 -1.27 27.67 -2.67
C ILE A 128 -0.86 27.80 -4.14
N GLU A 129 0.44 27.96 -4.43
CA GLU A 129 0.94 27.96 -5.81
C GLU A 129 0.72 26.61 -6.50
N GLU A 130 0.96 25.49 -5.79
CA GLU A 130 0.86 24.13 -6.33
C GLU A 130 -0.58 23.69 -6.61
N PHE A 131 -1.52 23.99 -5.70
CA PHE A 131 -2.89 23.44 -5.75
C PHE A 131 -4.01 24.49 -5.78
N GLY A 132 -3.69 25.77 -5.59
CA GLY A 132 -4.66 26.86 -5.46
C GLY A 132 -5.19 27.06 -4.02
N PRO A 133 -5.70 28.26 -3.71
CA PRO A 133 -6.12 28.64 -2.35
C PRO A 133 -7.31 27.83 -1.85
N GLU A 134 -8.25 27.45 -2.72
CA GLU A 134 -9.42 26.67 -2.33
C GLU A 134 -9.06 25.26 -1.85
N VAL A 135 -8.07 24.63 -2.51
CA VAL A 135 -7.61 23.29 -2.15
C VAL A 135 -6.83 23.34 -0.84
N TYR A 136 -5.97 24.36 -0.66
CA TYR A 136 -5.26 24.60 0.58
C TYR A 136 -6.23 24.72 1.77
N GLU A 137 -7.23 25.60 1.67
CA GLU A 137 -8.22 25.81 2.75
C GLU A 137 -9.03 24.54 3.05
N ARG A 138 -9.34 23.73 2.02
CA ARG A 138 -10.01 22.45 2.21
C ARG A 138 -9.14 21.44 2.95
N GLN A 139 -7.84 21.36 2.62
CA GLN A 139 -6.92 20.47 3.31
C GLN A 139 -6.75 20.88 4.78
N LEU A 140 -6.58 22.17 5.05
CA LEU A 140 -6.43 22.70 6.40
C LEU A 140 -7.65 22.36 7.28
N LYS A 141 -8.87 22.58 6.76
CA LYS A 141 -10.12 22.24 7.48
C LYS A 141 -10.31 20.73 7.63
N GLY A 142 -9.82 19.93 6.68
CA GLY A 142 -9.91 18.47 6.74
C GLY A 142 -9.09 17.87 7.88
N MET A 143 -7.97 18.50 8.25
CA MET A 143 -7.11 18.04 9.34
C MET A 143 -7.79 18.16 10.71
N ASP A 144 -8.61 19.20 10.93
CA ASP A 144 -9.33 19.42 12.21
C ASP A 144 -10.47 18.42 12.46
N SER A 145 -10.88 17.65 11.44
CA SER A 145 -12.05 16.77 11.48
C SER A 145 -11.75 15.34 11.02
N THR A 146 -10.47 14.97 10.94
CA THR A 146 -10.08 13.63 10.51
C THR A 146 -10.45 12.59 11.56
N SER A 147 -11.35 11.69 11.20
CA SER A 147 -11.73 10.55 12.04
C SER A 147 -10.74 9.39 11.91
N VAL A 148 -10.64 8.57 12.96
CA VAL A 148 -9.88 7.30 12.98
C VAL A 148 -10.18 6.45 11.74
N SER A 149 -11.46 6.28 11.41
CA SER A 149 -11.87 5.49 10.24
C SER A 149 -11.39 6.09 8.91
N ALA A 150 -11.44 7.42 8.78
CA ALA A 150 -11.00 8.09 7.56
C ALA A 150 -9.48 7.95 7.38
N ASP A 151 -8.71 8.08 8.46
CA ASP A 151 -7.25 7.95 8.41
C ASP A 151 -6.81 6.51 8.12
N VAL A 152 -7.41 5.51 8.77
CA VAL A 152 -7.16 4.08 8.49
C VAL A 152 -7.52 3.73 7.04
N LEU A 153 -8.64 4.25 6.54
CA LEU A 153 -9.04 4.06 5.16
C LEU A 153 -8.05 4.71 4.20
N SER A 154 -7.49 5.88 4.54
CA SER A 154 -6.47 6.55 3.74
C SER A 154 -5.18 5.71 3.64
N GLU A 155 -4.74 5.11 4.75
CA GLU A 155 -3.56 4.23 4.79
C GLU A 155 -3.78 2.92 4.02
N PHE A 156 -4.99 2.37 4.10
CA PHE A 156 -5.40 1.22 3.29
C PHE A 156 -5.40 1.58 1.81
N ALA A 157 -6.09 2.65 1.43
CA ALA A 157 -6.22 3.10 0.05
C ALA A 157 -4.86 3.42 -0.58
N LYS A 158 -3.96 4.10 0.14
CA LYS A 158 -2.59 4.41 -0.31
C LYS A 158 -1.85 3.17 -0.81
N ARG A 159 -1.92 2.06 -0.06
CA ARG A 159 -1.28 0.79 -0.43
C ARG A 159 -1.95 0.13 -1.63
N LEU A 160 -3.28 0.20 -1.72
CA LEU A 160 -4.01 -0.28 -2.91
C LEU A 160 -3.63 0.51 -4.16
N PHE A 161 -3.55 1.84 -4.06
CA PHE A 161 -3.16 2.72 -5.17
C PHE A 161 -1.75 2.39 -5.65
N ILE A 162 -0.78 2.29 -4.75
CA ILE A 162 0.60 1.90 -5.09
C ILE A 162 0.60 0.53 -5.81
N GLY A 163 -0.09 -0.46 -5.25
CA GLY A 163 -0.18 -1.79 -5.84
C GLY A 163 -0.85 -1.80 -7.23
N LEU A 164 -1.89 -0.97 -7.42
CA LEU A 164 -2.61 -0.85 -8.68
C LEU A 164 -1.72 -0.35 -9.82
N PHE A 165 -0.77 0.55 -9.55
CA PHE A 165 0.18 1.04 -10.56
C PHE A 165 1.35 0.08 -10.77
N ILE A 166 1.84 -0.57 -9.72
CA ILE A 166 2.99 -1.48 -9.79
C ILE A 166 2.62 -2.81 -10.46
N ALA A 167 1.42 -3.34 -10.20
CA ALA A 167 0.99 -4.64 -10.71
C ALA A 167 1.05 -4.75 -12.24
N PRO A 168 0.51 -3.80 -13.03
CA PRO A 168 0.63 -3.82 -14.48
C PRO A 168 2.08 -3.80 -14.97
N VAL A 169 2.94 -2.99 -14.34
CA VAL A 169 4.35 -2.88 -14.72
C VAL A 169 5.07 -4.22 -14.57
N PHE A 170 4.97 -4.86 -13.40
CA PHE A 170 5.57 -6.19 -13.21
C PHE A 170 4.91 -7.27 -14.07
N SER A 171 3.61 -7.17 -14.30
CA SER A 171 2.88 -8.09 -15.17
C SER A 171 3.38 -8.07 -16.60
N ILE A 172 3.74 -6.88 -17.11
CA ILE A 172 4.31 -6.70 -18.45
C ILE A 172 5.76 -7.17 -18.47
N ILE A 173 6.58 -6.77 -17.48
CA ILE A 173 8.01 -7.15 -17.39
C ILE A 173 8.18 -8.66 -17.36
N LEU A 174 7.35 -9.38 -16.60
CA LEU A 174 7.47 -10.82 -16.45
C LEU A 174 6.78 -11.62 -17.56
N ARG A 175 5.95 -10.97 -18.40
CA ARG A 175 5.20 -11.63 -19.47
C ARG A 175 6.13 -12.38 -20.43
N THR A 176 5.82 -13.64 -20.70
CA THR A 176 6.52 -14.44 -21.70
C THR A 176 6.21 -13.88 -23.09
N ARG A 177 7.24 -13.53 -23.86
CA ARG A 177 7.09 -13.17 -25.28
C ARG A 177 6.88 -14.48 -26.05
N GLN A 178 5.77 -14.57 -26.79
CA GLN A 178 5.63 -15.64 -27.77
C GLN A 178 6.66 -15.35 -28.87
N ALA A 179 7.56 -16.30 -29.11
CA ALA A 179 8.44 -16.30 -30.27
C ALA A 179 7.66 -16.76 -31.50
#